data_AF-A0A800AL82-F1
#
_entry.id   AF-A0A800AL82-F1
#
_cell.length_a   1.000
_cell.length_b   1.000
_cell.length_c   1.000
_cell.angle_alpha   90.00
_cell.angle_beta   90.00
_cell.angle_gamma   90.00
#
_symmetry.space_group_name_H-M   'P 1'
#
loop_
_entity.id
_entity.type
_entity.pdbx_description
1 polymer ?
#
loop_
_entity_poly.entity_id
_entity_poly.type
_entity_poly.pdbx_seq_one_letter_code
_entity_poly.pdbx_strand_id
1 'polypeptide(L)'
;MYETIHQIGKGKAKEVSYMDTQFAEDIAQNEPLFRKINREARSIPQSPYTGRWVALLRGRVVAIADTMEEAVQKLRKIEPDRFKGLVFEASGDYETVDYILEVV
;
A
#
# COMPACT_ATOMS: atom_id res chain seq x y z
N MET A 1 19.99 6.43 13.97
CA MET A 1 19.37 7.67 14.49
C MET A 1 18.91 8.44 13.28
N TYR A 2 17.60 8.44 13.01
CA TYR A 2 17.05 9.17 11.87
C TYR A 2 15.96 10.09 12.41
N GLU A 3 16.14 11.38 12.12
CA GLU A 3 15.34 12.49 12.61
C GLU A 3 14.05 12.66 11.80
N THR A 4 13.01 13.09 12.51
CA THR A 4 11.68 13.50 12.03
C THR A 4 11.74 14.56 10.94
N ILE A 5 10.85 14.51 9.94
CA ILE A 5 10.56 15.67 9.09
C ILE A 5 9.09 16.09 9.24
N HIS A 6 8.92 17.34 9.66
CA HIS A 6 7.67 18.09 9.74
C HIS A 6 7.22 18.62 8.37
N GLN A 7 5.91 18.82 8.24
CA GLN A 7 5.20 19.25 7.04
C GLN A 7 5.49 20.73 6.67
N ILE A 8 6.06 20.91 5.48
CA ILE A 8 6.00 21.97 4.47
C ILE A 8 5.49 23.38 4.87
N GLY A 9 6.44 24.31 5.08
CA GLY A 9 6.29 25.74 4.80
C GLY A 9 6.92 26.10 3.44
N LYS A 10 6.29 27.01 2.69
CA LYS A 10 6.65 27.40 1.31
C LYS A 10 8.12 27.82 1.15
N GLY A 11 8.95 26.94 0.60
CA GLY A 11 10.32 27.24 0.20
C GLY A 11 11.06 25.96 -0.16
N LYS A 12 11.62 25.90 -1.37
CA LYS A 12 12.34 24.78 -2.01
C LYS A 12 12.81 23.66 -1.05
N ALA A 13 12.00 22.62 -0.88
CA ALA A 13 12.41 21.41 -0.17
C ALA A 13 13.01 20.42 -1.18
N LYS A 14 14.32 20.50 -1.38
CA LYS A 14 15.13 19.38 -1.85
C LYS A 14 15.83 18.82 -0.62
N GLU A 15 15.28 17.75 -0.05
CA GLU A 15 16.01 16.65 0.59
C GLU A 15 14.99 15.64 1.12
N VAL A 16 14.49 14.83 0.18
CA VAL A 16 13.97 13.51 0.53
C VAL A 16 15.20 12.61 0.52
N SER A 17 15.68 12.26 1.72
CA SER A 17 16.76 11.29 1.88
C SER A 17 16.29 9.97 1.28
N TYR A 18 17.01 9.54 0.24
CA TYR A 18 16.76 8.38 -0.60
C TYR A 18 16.80 7.09 0.24
N MET A 19 15.69 6.76 0.90
CA MET A 19 15.42 5.38 1.26
C MET A 19 14.96 4.65 0.00
N ASP A 20 15.94 4.17 -0.75
CA ASP A 20 15.88 3.26 -1.90
C ASP A 20 14.88 3.64 -3.00
N THR A 21 15.37 4.24 -4.09
CA THR A 21 14.56 4.62 -5.27
C THR A 21 13.67 3.46 -5.76
N GLN A 22 14.16 2.22 -5.62
CA GLN A 22 13.43 1.01 -6.00
C GLN A 22 12.21 0.73 -5.12
N PHE A 23 12.29 1.01 -3.81
CA PHE A 23 11.18 0.83 -2.89
C PHE A 23 10.03 1.80 -3.22
N ALA A 24 10.37 3.07 -3.45
CA ALA A 24 9.40 4.08 -3.84
C ALA A 24 8.72 3.72 -5.18
N GLU A 25 9.47 3.19 -6.14
CA GLU A 25 8.93 2.75 -7.44
C GLU A 25 7.99 1.55 -7.32
N ASP A 26 8.34 0.51 -6.56
CA ASP A 26 7.52 -0.69 -6.40
C ASP A 26 6.19 -0.38 -5.69
N ILE A 27 6.24 0.51 -4.71
CA ILE A 27 5.06 1.01 -4.01
C ILE A 27 4.20 1.92 -4.90
N ALA A 28 4.82 2.83 -5.64
CA ALA A 28 4.10 3.74 -6.56
C ALA A 28 3.31 2.98 -7.62
N GLN A 29 3.75 1.79 -8.03
CA GLN A 29 3.03 0.94 -8.99
C GLN A 29 1.70 0.39 -8.44
N ASN A 30 1.57 0.22 -7.12
CA ASN A 30 0.35 -0.33 -6.50
C ASN A 30 -0.73 0.74 -6.28
N GLU A 31 -0.32 2.01 -6.19
CA GLU A 31 -1.17 3.11 -5.76
C GLU A 31 -2.40 3.37 -6.66
N PRO A 32 -2.27 3.40 -8.01
CA PRO A 32 -3.42 3.66 -8.87
C PRO A 32 -4.49 2.56 -8.76
N LEU A 33 -4.05 1.31 -8.65
CA LEU A 33 -4.96 0.17 -8.54
C LEU A 33 -5.59 0.08 -7.14
N PHE A 34 -4.83 0.36 -6.09
CA PHE A 34 -5.34 0.52 -4.73
C PHE A 34 -6.50 1.52 -4.69
N ARG A 35 -6.29 2.75 -5.21
CA ARG A 35 -7.32 3.80 -5.20
C ARG A 35 -8.57 3.38 -5.96
N LYS A 36 -8.39 2.71 -7.11
CA LYS A 36 -9.50 2.22 -7.93
C LYS A 36 -10.31 1.17 -7.16
N ILE A 37 -9.65 0.17 -6.59
CA ILE A 37 -10.30 -0.92 -5.84
C ILE A 37 -11.01 -0.36 -4.61
N ASN A 38 -10.36 0.52 -3.84
CA ASN A 38 -11.00 1.06 -2.64
C ASN A 38 -12.25 1.88 -2.98
N ARG A 39 -12.20 2.69 -4.05
CA ARG A 39 -13.37 3.44 -4.53
C ARG A 39 -14.49 2.51 -5.00
N GLU A 40 -14.16 1.49 -5.77
CA GLU A 40 -15.13 0.49 -6.25
C GLU A 40 -15.83 -0.19 -5.07
N ALA A 41 -15.05 -0.70 -4.11
CA ALA A 41 -15.53 -1.40 -2.93
C ALA A 41 -16.40 -0.52 -2.01
N ARG A 42 -16.18 0.80 -2.00
CA ARG A 42 -17.00 1.77 -1.25
C ARG A 42 -18.32 2.10 -1.97
N SER A 43 -18.31 2.16 -3.30
CA SER A 43 -19.48 2.57 -4.08
C SER A 43 -20.39 1.42 -4.51
N ILE A 44 -19.84 0.21 -4.61
CA ILE A 44 -20.52 -0.96 -5.19
C ILE A 44 -20.54 -2.09 -4.16
N PRO A 45 -21.65 -2.29 -3.42
CA PRO A 45 -21.75 -3.36 -2.42
C PRO A 45 -21.55 -4.78 -2.98
N GLN A 46 -21.76 -4.99 -4.27
CA GLN A 46 -21.57 -6.26 -4.96
C GLN A 46 -20.16 -6.43 -5.52
N SER A 47 -19.26 -5.47 -5.32
CA SER A 47 -17.87 -5.58 -5.75
C SER A 47 -17.23 -6.80 -5.07
N PRO A 48 -16.42 -7.60 -5.78
CA PRO A 48 -15.69 -8.72 -5.19
C PRO A 48 -14.67 -8.27 -4.13
N TYR A 49 -14.42 -6.96 -4.00
CA TYR A 49 -13.49 -6.40 -3.03
C TYR A 49 -14.18 -5.88 -1.76
N THR A 50 -15.50 -5.73 -1.73
CA THR A 50 -16.21 -5.12 -0.60
C THR A 50 -16.01 -5.93 0.69
N GLY A 51 -15.44 -5.28 1.72
CA GLY A 51 -15.13 -5.90 3.01
C GLY A 51 -14.05 -6.98 2.95
N ARG A 52 -13.18 -6.95 1.93
CA ARG A 52 -12.11 -7.94 1.72
C ARG A 52 -10.74 -7.34 1.96
N TRP A 53 -9.80 -8.19 2.35
CA TRP A 53 -8.39 -7.88 2.31
C TRP A 53 -7.82 -8.17 0.93
N VAL A 54 -7.14 -7.19 0.35
CA VAL A 54 -6.58 -7.24 -1.00
C VAL A 54 -5.08 -7.10 -0.92
N ALA A 55 -4.35 -8.00 -1.59
CA ALA A 55 -2.91 -7.91 -1.76
C ALA A 55 -2.57 -7.50 -3.20
N LEU A 56 -1.75 -6.46 -3.33
CA LEU A 56 -1.19 -5.99 -4.59
C LEU A 56 0.31 -6.23 -4.67
N LEU A 57 0.76 -6.56 -5.87
CA LEU A 57 2.17 -6.65 -6.23
C LEU A 57 2.36 -6.08 -7.63
N ARG A 58 3.21 -5.04 -7.75
CA ARG A 58 3.53 -4.37 -9.03
C ARG A 58 2.28 -4.02 -9.85
N GLY A 59 1.29 -3.42 -9.19
CA GLY A 59 0.04 -2.97 -9.82
C GLY A 59 -0.93 -4.09 -10.21
N ARG A 60 -0.84 -5.28 -9.60
CA ARG A 60 -1.75 -6.41 -9.85
C ARG A 60 -2.31 -6.98 -8.57
N VAL A 61 -3.58 -7.37 -8.59
CA VAL A 61 -4.18 -8.15 -7.50
C VAL A 61 -3.58 -9.56 -7.52
N VAL A 62 -2.93 -9.94 -6.43
CA VAL A 62 -2.36 -11.29 -6.25
C VAL A 62 -3.11 -12.11 -5.20
N ALA A 63 -3.90 -11.46 -4.33
CA ALA A 63 -4.80 -12.14 -3.42
C ALA A 63 -6.01 -11.28 -3.06
N ILE A 64 -7.13 -11.96 -2.81
CA ILE A 64 -8.32 -11.45 -2.12
C ILE A 64 -8.63 -12.45 -1.00
N ALA A 65 -8.87 -11.96 0.21
CA ALA A 65 -9.00 -12.78 1.41
C ALA A 65 -10.01 -12.20 2.42
N ASP A 66 -10.48 -13.06 3.32
CA ASP A 66 -11.37 -12.68 4.43
C ASP A 66 -10.60 -11.95 5.52
N THR A 67 -9.32 -12.29 5.69
CA THR A 67 -8.48 -11.76 6.76
C THR A 67 -7.17 -11.18 6.22
N MET A 68 -6.60 -10.26 6.99
CA MET A 68 -5.30 -9.66 6.70
C MET A 68 -4.20 -10.72 6.62
N GLU A 69 -4.19 -11.65 7.58
CA GLU A 69 -3.17 -12.69 7.70
C GLU A 69 -3.15 -13.57 6.46
N GLU A 70 -4.31 -13.95 5.93
CA GLU A 70 -4.42 -14.75 4.72
C GLU A 70 -3.91 -13.98 3.49
N ALA A 71 -4.27 -12.69 3.36
CA ALA A 71 -3.75 -11.84 2.28
C ALA A 71 -2.22 -11.71 2.34
N VAL A 72 -1.66 -11.45 3.52
CA VAL A 72 -0.21 -11.35 3.76
C VAL A 72 0.49 -12.67 3.45
N GLN A 73 -0.06 -13.80 3.91
CA GLN A 73 0.52 -15.12 3.65
C GLN A 73 0.55 -15.44 2.15
N LYS A 74 -0.54 -15.15 1.43
CA LYS A 74 -0.60 -15.36 -0.03
C LYS A 74 0.39 -14.47 -0.77
N LEU A 75 0.50 -13.19 -0.38
CA LEU A 75 1.49 -12.27 -0.94
C LEU A 75 2.92 -12.76 -0.71
N ARG A 76 3.27 -13.16 0.53
CA ARG A 76 4.63 -13.61 0.89
C ARG A 76 5.06 -14.90 0.21
N LYS A 77 4.11 -15.74 -0.21
CA LYS A 77 4.41 -16.92 -1.04
C LYS A 77 4.88 -16.55 -2.45
N ILE A 78 4.51 -15.37 -2.94
CA ILE A 78 4.84 -14.87 -4.28
C ILE A 78 6.05 -13.94 -4.22
N GLU A 79 6.06 -13.02 -3.27
CA GLU A 79 7.13 -12.04 -3.04
C GLU A 79 7.45 -12.00 -1.54
N PRO A 80 8.55 -12.65 -1.10
CA PRO A 80 8.95 -12.68 0.31
C PRO A 80 9.39 -11.32 0.85
N ASP A 81 9.82 -10.41 -0.03
CA ASP A 81 10.23 -9.06 0.36
C ASP A 81 9.01 -8.22 0.77
N ARG A 82 8.93 -7.93 2.07
CA ARG A 82 7.81 -7.18 2.67
C ARG A 82 7.65 -5.76 2.13
N PHE A 83 8.67 -5.23 1.45
CA PHE A 83 8.69 -3.86 0.95
C PHE A 83 8.15 -3.72 -0.48
N LYS A 84 7.86 -4.83 -1.17
CA LYS A 84 7.45 -4.80 -2.59
C LYS A 84 5.96 -4.96 -2.84
N GLY A 85 5.20 -5.37 -1.83
CA GLY A 85 3.76 -5.59 -1.91
C GLY A 85 2.98 -4.68 -0.98
N LEU A 86 1.68 -4.55 -1.28
CA LEU A 86 0.73 -3.76 -0.49
C LEU A 86 -0.43 -4.66 -0.07
N VAL A 87 -0.83 -4.60 1.20
CA VAL A 87 -2.03 -5.26 1.71
C VAL A 87 -2.92 -4.22 2.37
N PHE A 88 -4.21 -4.23 2.04
CA PHE A 88 -5.18 -3.29 2.58
C PHE A 88 -6.57 -3.92 2.68
N GLU A 89 -7.39 -3.41 3.59
CA GLU A 89 -8.82 -3.68 3.62
C GLU A 89 -9.53 -2.75 2.62
N ALA A 90 -10.19 -3.34 1.64
CA ALA A 90 -11.02 -2.62 0.69
C ALA A 90 -12.35 -2.24 1.35
N SER A 91 -12.85 -1.04 1.01
CA SER A 91 -13.97 -0.33 1.67
C SER A 91 -13.57 0.53 2.88
N GLY A 92 -12.28 0.58 3.26
CA GLY A 92 -11.79 1.44 4.33
C GLY A 92 -11.88 2.94 3.98
N ASP A 93 -12.01 3.79 5.01
CA ASP A 93 -12.09 5.26 4.86
C ASP A 93 -10.72 5.94 4.73
N TYR A 94 -9.82 5.34 3.95
CA TYR A 94 -8.49 5.87 3.71
C TYR A 94 -8.41 6.43 2.29
N GLU A 95 -8.07 7.71 2.17
CA GLU A 95 -7.81 8.38 0.88
C GLU A 95 -6.35 8.22 0.43
N THR A 96 -5.46 7.89 1.37
CA THR A 96 -4.01 7.77 1.17
C THR A 96 -3.47 6.52 1.87
N VAL A 97 -2.34 6.02 1.41
CA VAL A 97 -1.56 4.97 2.09
C VAL A 97 -0.36 5.64 2.76
N ASP A 98 -0.27 5.51 4.08
CA ASP A 98 0.92 5.88 4.85
C ASP A 98 1.75 4.62 5.14
N TYR A 99 3.06 4.70 4.92
CA TYR A 99 3.97 3.57 5.12
C TYR A 99 4.71 3.72 6.45
N ILE A 100 4.48 2.80 7.38
CA ILE A 100 5.25 2.71 8.63
C ILE A 100 6.36 1.68 8.41
N LEU A 101 7.61 2.15 8.36
CA LEU A 101 8.79 1.30 8.25
C LEU A 101 9.23 0.89 9.66
N GLU A 102 9.06 -0.39 10.01
CA GLU A 102 9.61 -0.95 11.24
C GLU A 102 11.12 -1.14 11.09
N VAL A 103 11.88 -0.37 11.87
CA VAL A 103 13.34 -0.49 11.97
C VAL A 103 13.65 -1.68 12.89
N VAL A 104 14.30 -2.70 12.34
CA VAL A 104 14.80 -3.87 13.09
C VAL A 104 16.30 -3.71 13.33
#